data_AF-A0A915JII3-F1
#
_entry.id   AF-A0A915JII3-F1
#
_cell.length_a   1.000
_cell.length_b   1.000
_cell.length_c   1.000
_cell.angle_alpha   90.00
_cell.angle_beta   90.00
_cell.angle_gamma   90.00
#
_symmetry.space_group_name_H-M   'P 1'
#
loop_
_entity.id
_entity.type
_entity.pdbx_description
1 polymer ?
#
loop_
_entity_poly.entity_id
_entity_poly.type
_entity_poly.pdbx_seq_one_letter_code
_entity_poly.pdbx_strand_id
1 'polypeptide(L)'
;MDTFGIPTHNVQFTNISRFLEFWHFSVGDPEALHGDVSRKIGSKSDQWFGATVVALNTDDDSQSAVVNIQQFSPCKVKHRLGYHRLGYCMAGFSAAIGKDNNIFLGEPGAYYWGGAVSTKSTNFAKPATHTQNGSKEYDDQFMGYSSAVGDFNGDNIDDVAVGVPRGNFLMGKVVLYNDRLENLVNLTGDQMGSYFGASIAVADLNGDKLHDIIVGAPLFINMETGSAGVQSTYEIGRVYVYFQSPTHTFDKPVTINGHREWGRFGYDVAAAGDLNQDGYNGRCSKSYSILQYNARAKNYMFLTDFVVGAPLDGLDRKSGAVYIYNGAKNGIREKYSQVIYGQSIQTGIETFGFSVSGGRDVDNNGYPGTYAGNADNSAPI
;
A
#
# COMPACT_ATOMS: atom_id res chain seq x y z
N MET A 1 -20.00 25.60 -10.23
CA MET A 1 -20.55 24.55 -9.34
C MET A 1 -19.88 23.29 -9.81
N ASP A 2 -18.72 23.07 -9.22
CA ASP A 2 -17.56 22.64 -9.95
C ASP A 2 -17.58 21.12 -10.12
N THR A 3 -17.37 20.70 -11.36
CA THR A 3 -17.17 19.31 -11.73
C THR A 3 -15.92 18.81 -11.03
N PHE A 4 -16.07 17.98 -10.00
CA PHE A 4 -15.01 17.12 -9.49
C PHE A 4 -14.59 16.17 -10.62
N GLY A 5 -13.60 16.60 -11.41
CA GLY A 5 -12.93 15.76 -12.38
C GLY A 5 -12.09 14.74 -11.63
N ILE A 6 -12.53 13.47 -11.64
CA ILE A 6 -11.65 12.36 -11.27
C ILE A 6 -10.60 12.29 -12.38
N PRO A 7 -9.30 12.47 -12.09
CA PRO A 7 -8.32 12.36 -13.13
C PRO A 7 -8.21 10.88 -13.54
N THR A 8 -8.61 10.56 -14.77
CA THR A 8 -8.31 9.28 -15.39
C THR A 8 -6.83 9.26 -15.76
N HIS A 9 -5.97 8.88 -14.83
CA HIS A 9 -4.55 8.70 -15.10
C HIS A 9 -4.30 7.32 -15.72
N ASN A 10 -3.79 7.30 -16.95
CA ASN A 10 -3.20 6.09 -17.53
C ASN A 10 -1.89 5.83 -16.77
N VAL A 11 -1.78 4.70 -16.08
CA VAL A 11 -0.50 4.27 -15.50
C VAL A 11 0.40 3.85 -16.67
N GLN A 12 1.38 4.68 -17.03
CA GLN A 12 2.38 4.38 -18.05
C GLN A 12 3.62 3.76 -17.41
N PHE A 13 4.10 2.65 -17.96
CA PHE A 13 5.19 1.86 -17.40
C PHE A 13 6.46 1.98 -18.24
N THR A 14 7.33 2.97 -18.04
CA THR A 14 8.56 3.06 -18.87
C THR A 14 9.72 2.19 -18.35
N ASN A 15 10.24 1.36 -19.27
CA ASN A 15 11.54 0.66 -19.29
C ASN A 15 11.71 -0.61 -18.41
N ILE A 16 12.00 -1.74 -19.08
CA ILE A 16 12.18 -3.09 -18.50
C ILE A 16 13.63 -3.36 -18.06
N SER A 17 14.50 -2.34 -18.01
CA SER A 17 15.75 -2.40 -17.25
C SER A 17 15.55 -1.84 -15.84
N ARG A 18 14.96 -2.68 -14.98
CA ARG A 18 14.89 -2.58 -13.51
C ARG A 18 14.03 -1.43 -12.92
N PHE A 19 12.84 -1.85 -12.47
CA PHE A 19 11.95 -1.25 -11.45
C PHE A 19 10.99 -0.15 -11.91
N LEU A 20 9.73 -0.35 -11.52
CA LEU A 20 8.57 0.50 -11.77
C LEU A 20 8.06 1.07 -10.46
N GLU A 21 8.00 2.40 -10.39
CA GLU A 21 7.40 3.15 -9.28
C GLU A 21 5.88 3.12 -9.42
N PHE A 22 5.20 2.48 -8.47
CA PHE A 22 3.77 2.73 -8.24
C PHE A 22 3.65 3.90 -7.28
N TRP A 23 2.99 4.96 -7.74
CA TRP A 23 2.40 5.91 -6.80
C TRP A 23 1.30 5.16 -6.04
N HIS A 24 1.49 5.00 -4.73
CA HIS A 24 0.40 4.60 -3.83
C HIS A 24 -0.66 5.69 -3.91
N PHE A 25 -1.68 5.48 -4.75
CA PHE A 25 -2.85 6.34 -4.79
C PHE A 25 -3.77 5.90 -3.65
N SER A 26 -3.54 6.44 -2.45
CA SER A 26 -4.56 6.40 -1.40
C SER A 26 -5.71 7.27 -1.85
N VAL A 27 -6.74 6.70 -2.48
CA VAL A 27 -7.89 7.50 -2.93
C VAL A 27 -8.69 7.90 -1.70
N GLY A 28 -8.81 9.21 -1.49
CA GLY A 28 -9.66 9.79 -0.46
C GLY A 28 -11.08 9.22 -0.52
N ASP A 29 -11.51 8.69 0.62
CA ASP A 29 -12.87 8.34 1.03
C ASP A 29 -13.86 7.89 -0.09
N PRO A 30 -14.01 6.56 -0.32
CA PRO A 30 -15.04 6.01 -1.20
C PRO A 30 -16.48 6.39 -0.80
N GLU A 31 -16.73 6.88 0.42
CA GLU A 31 -18.07 7.29 0.87
C GLU A 31 -18.65 8.43 0.02
N ALA A 32 -17.81 9.33 -0.48
CA ALA A 32 -18.25 10.40 -1.39
C ALA A 32 -18.76 9.84 -2.75
N LEU A 33 -18.17 8.75 -3.23
CA LEU A 33 -18.61 8.05 -4.45
C LEU A 33 -19.88 7.21 -4.21
N HIS A 34 -20.02 6.62 -3.02
CA HIS A 34 -21.19 5.81 -2.67
C HIS A 34 -22.50 6.64 -2.64
N GLY A 35 -22.44 7.86 -2.10
CA GLY A 35 -23.62 8.73 -1.93
C GLY A 35 -24.05 9.52 -3.16
N ASP A 36 -23.11 10.03 -3.98
CA ASP A 36 -23.43 10.98 -5.06
C ASP A 36 -23.61 10.29 -6.43
N VAL A 37 -22.99 9.13 -6.65
CA VAL A 37 -23.08 8.39 -7.92
C VAL A 37 -24.37 7.55 -8.02
N SER A 38 -24.85 7.02 -6.89
CA SER A 38 -26.11 6.27 -6.81
C SER A 38 -27.35 7.13 -7.10
N ARG A 39 -27.27 8.46 -6.94
CA ARG A 39 -28.36 9.40 -7.25
C ARG A 39 -28.36 9.97 -8.67
N LYS A 40 -27.23 9.96 -9.38
CA LYS A 40 -27.08 10.72 -10.65
C LYS A 40 -27.05 9.89 -11.94
N ILE A 41 -26.99 8.55 -11.88
CA ILE A 41 -26.82 7.73 -13.09
C ILE A 41 -28.07 6.88 -13.34
N GLY A 42 -28.94 7.37 -14.22
CA GLY A 42 -30.06 6.61 -14.74
C GLY A 42 -29.59 5.39 -15.57
N SER A 43 -30.08 4.21 -15.20
CA SER A 43 -30.38 3.00 -16.00
C SER A 43 -29.59 2.61 -17.27
N LYS A 44 -28.38 3.12 -17.53
CA LYS A 44 -27.55 2.67 -18.66
C LYS A 44 -26.59 1.57 -18.22
N SER A 45 -26.84 0.35 -18.69
CA SER A 45 -26.19 -0.92 -18.34
C SER A 45 -24.72 -1.06 -18.71
N ASP A 46 -24.11 -0.08 -19.37
CA ASP A 46 -22.84 -0.24 -20.09
C ASP A 46 -21.71 0.64 -19.53
N GLN A 47 -21.89 1.23 -18.35
CA GLN A 47 -20.85 2.04 -17.72
C GLN A 47 -19.87 1.17 -16.91
N TRP A 48 -18.58 1.38 -17.16
CA TRP A 48 -17.47 0.75 -16.46
C TRP A 48 -16.59 1.85 -15.84
N PHE A 49 -16.30 1.70 -14.54
CA PHE A 49 -15.37 2.53 -13.80
C PHE A 49 -14.19 1.67 -13.34
N GLY A 50 -12.98 1.98 -13.84
CA GLY A 50 -11.74 1.33 -13.44
C GLY A 50 -10.51 1.91 -14.11
N ALA A 51 -9.33 1.57 -13.60
CA ALA A 51 -8.07 1.88 -14.23
C ALA A 51 -7.67 0.76 -15.22
N THR A 52 -6.90 1.14 -16.23
CA THR A 52 -6.25 0.19 -17.14
C THR A 52 -4.76 0.21 -16.83
N VAL A 53 -4.19 -0.97 -16.61
CA VAL A 53 -2.75 -1.14 -16.47
C VAL A 53 -2.16 -1.37 -17.86
N VAL A 54 -1.15 -0.57 -18.21
CA VAL A 54 -0.48 -0.59 -19.51
C VAL A 54 0.98 -1.01 -19.33
N ALA A 55 1.28 -2.30 -19.46
CA ALA A 55 2.68 -2.73 -19.46
C ALA A 55 3.35 -2.30 -20.79
N LEU A 56 4.52 -1.65 -20.72
CA LEU A 56 5.34 -1.37 -21.89
C LEU A 56 6.46 -2.41 -21.97
N ASN A 57 6.48 -3.21 -23.04
CA ASN A 57 7.66 -4.01 -23.35
C ASN A 57 8.57 -3.19 -24.27
N THR A 58 9.79 -2.88 -23.81
CA THR A 58 10.83 -2.26 -24.63
C THR A 58 11.75 -3.38 -25.11
N ASP A 59 11.47 -3.90 -26.30
CA ASP A 59 12.44 -4.70 -27.02
C ASP A 59 13.46 -3.71 -27.63
N ASP A 60 14.65 -3.63 -27.04
CA ASP A 60 15.88 -2.97 -27.54
C ASP A 60 16.28 -1.60 -26.91
N ASP A 61 17.56 -1.47 -26.50
CA ASP A 61 18.21 -0.26 -25.97
C ASP A 61 18.58 0.77 -27.08
N SER A 62 18.17 0.50 -28.32
CA SER A 62 18.34 1.41 -29.43
C SER A 62 17.19 2.45 -29.43
N GLN A 63 17.46 3.69 -29.84
CA GLN A 63 16.54 4.84 -29.81
C GLN A 63 15.30 4.71 -30.73
N SER A 64 14.91 3.48 -31.07
CA SER A 64 13.78 3.10 -31.92
C SER A 64 13.09 1.84 -31.38
N ALA A 65 12.95 1.72 -30.06
CA ALA A 65 12.17 0.65 -29.45
C ALA A 65 10.67 0.81 -29.77
N VAL A 66 10.09 -0.19 -30.45
CA VAL A 66 8.64 -0.28 -30.62
C VAL A 66 8.04 -0.61 -29.26
N VAL A 67 7.40 0.38 -28.64
CA VAL A 67 6.74 0.20 -27.36
C VAL A 67 5.47 -0.62 -27.55
N ASN A 68 5.50 -1.91 -27.20
CA ASN A 68 4.31 -2.75 -27.23
C ASN A 68 3.49 -2.52 -25.96
N ILE A 69 2.40 -1.75 -26.10
CA ILE A 69 1.43 -1.46 -25.05
C ILE A 69 0.42 -2.61 -24.95
N GLN A 70 0.46 -3.35 -23.84
CA GLN A 70 -0.57 -4.35 -23.55
C GLN A 70 -1.50 -3.90 -22.44
N GLN A 71 -2.79 -3.83 -22.77
CA GLN A 71 -3.86 -3.46 -21.85
C GLN A 71 -4.25 -4.64 -20.96
N PHE A 72 -4.22 -4.43 -19.64
CA PHE A 72 -4.85 -5.29 -18.65
C PHE A 72 -6.02 -4.58 -17.98
N SER A 73 -7.24 -5.07 -18.23
CA SER A 73 -8.48 -4.52 -17.67
C SER A 73 -9.40 -5.67 -17.22
N PRO A 74 -9.12 -6.29 -16.05
CA PRO A 74 -9.79 -7.51 -15.59
C PRO A 74 -11.32 -7.36 -15.45
N CYS A 75 -11.78 -6.14 -15.15
CA CYS A 75 -13.19 -5.83 -14.93
C CYS A 75 -13.98 -5.44 -16.18
N LYS A 76 -13.33 -5.27 -17.33
CA LYS A 76 -14.00 -4.90 -18.59
C LYS A 76 -14.58 -6.13 -19.31
N VAL A 77 -15.53 -6.79 -18.65
CA VAL A 77 -16.20 -8.00 -19.17
C VAL A 77 -17.66 -7.70 -19.48
N LYS A 78 -18.01 -7.62 -20.79
CA LYS A 78 -19.34 -7.17 -21.26
C LYS A 78 -20.53 -7.82 -20.55
N HIS A 79 -20.50 -9.13 -20.31
CA HIS A 79 -21.59 -9.86 -19.68
C HIS A 79 -21.60 -9.77 -18.14
N ARG A 80 -20.61 -9.12 -17.54
CA ARG A 80 -20.48 -8.91 -16.09
C ARG A 80 -20.50 -7.42 -15.71
N LEU A 81 -21.00 -6.55 -16.60
CA LEU A 81 -21.22 -5.13 -16.30
C LEU A 81 -22.44 -4.93 -15.38
N GLY A 82 -22.47 -3.80 -14.67
CA GLY A 82 -23.49 -3.44 -13.68
C GLY A 82 -22.96 -3.36 -12.24
N TYR A 83 -23.69 -2.63 -11.38
CA TYR A 83 -23.28 -2.36 -9.99
C TYR A 83 -23.15 -3.60 -9.11
N HIS A 84 -23.98 -4.61 -9.36
CA HIS A 84 -23.97 -5.91 -8.65
C HIS A 84 -22.83 -6.84 -9.10
N ARG A 85 -22.00 -6.42 -10.06
CA ARG A 85 -20.90 -7.22 -10.64
C ARG A 85 -19.66 -6.34 -10.82
N LEU A 86 -19.16 -6.14 -12.03
CA LEU A 86 -17.87 -5.49 -12.31
C LEU A 86 -18.00 -4.07 -12.88
N GLY A 87 -19.22 -3.52 -12.98
CA GLY A 87 -19.43 -2.16 -13.53
C GLY A 87 -18.75 -1.07 -12.70
N TYR A 88 -18.67 -1.27 -11.39
CA TYR A 88 -18.05 -0.34 -10.42
C TYR A 88 -16.78 -0.91 -9.82
N CYS A 89 -16.17 -1.91 -10.48
CA CYS A 89 -15.08 -2.68 -9.91
C CYS A 89 -13.88 -1.82 -9.45
N MET A 90 -13.58 -0.73 -10.16
CA MET A 90 -12.43 0.14 -9.86
C MET A 90 -11.10 -0.62 -9.86
N ALA A 91 -10.90 -1.53 -10.83
CA ALA A 91 -9.66 -2.29 -10.94
C ALA A 91 -8.44 -1.39 -11.04
N GLY A 92 -7.40 -1.69 -10.27
CA GLY A 92 -6.20 -0.86 -10.16
C GLY A 92 -6.32 0.24 -9.11
N PHE A 93 -7.33 0.17 -8.24
CA PHE A 93 -7.41 1.03 -7.05
C PHE A 93 -6.17 0.86 -6.16
N SER A 94 -5.73 -0.38 -6.00
CA SER A 94 -4.39 -0.71 -5.53
C SER A 94 -3.71 -1.64 -6.54
N ALA A 95 -2.39 -1.59 -6.60
CA ALA A 95 -1.61 -2.44 -7.49
C ALA A 95 -0.24 -2.74 -6.88
N ALA A 96 0.23 -3.96 -7.09
CA ALA A 96 1.58 -4.38 -6.70
C ALA A 96 2.16 -5.34 -7.74
N ILE A 97 3.49 -5.33 -7.89
CA ILE A 97 4.21 -6.24 -8.78
C ILE A 97 5.22 -7.02 -7.94
N GLY A 98 5.11 -8.34 -7.95
CA GLY A 98 6.10 -9.24 -7.35
C GLY A 98 7.35 -9.38 -8.21
N LYS A 99 8.45 -9.84 -7.59
CA LYS A 99 9.75 -10.12 -8.24
C LYS A 99 9.63 -11.12 -9.40
N ASP A 100 8.64 -12.01 -9.33
CA ASP A 100 8.33 -13.00 -10.38
C ASP A 100 7.58 -12.40 -11.58
N ASN A 101 7.41 -11.07 -11.59
CA ASN A 101 6.65 -10.32 -12.58
C ASN A 101 5.17 -10.74 -12.64
N ASN A 102 4.58 -11.06 -11.50
CA ASN A 102 3.13 -11.14 -11.35
C ASN A 102 2.59 -9.78 -10.92
N ILE A 103 1.58 -9.29 -11.64
CA ILE A 103 0.86 -8.07 -11.33
C ILE A 103 -0.37 -8.46 -10.53
N PHE A 104 -0.55 -7.86 -9.35
CA PHE A 104 -1.77 -7.96 -8.55
C PHE A 104 -2.53 -6.63 -8.62
N LEU A 105 -3.84 -6.69 -8.83
CA LEU A 105 -4.72 -5.52 -8.88
C LEU A 105 -5.87 -5.69 -7.88
N GLY A 106 -6.05 -4.69 -7.03
CA GLY A 106 -7.19 -4.56 -6.14
C GLY A 106 -8.41 -3.92 -6.82
N GLU A 107 -9.58 -4.40 -6.45
CA GLU A 107 -10.86 -4.13 -7.11
C GLU A 107 -11.99 -3.89 -6.08
N PRO A 108 -11.91 -2.86 -5.22
CA PRO A 108 -12.79 -2.72 -4.06
C PRO A 108 -14.28 -2.57 -4.38
N GLY A 109 -14.64 -2.14 -5.59
CA GLY A 109 -16.03 -1.98 -6.00
C GLY A 109 -16.61 -3.17 -6.75
N ALA A 110 -15.87 -4.29 -6.87
CA ALA A 110 -16.38 -5.50 -7.50
C ALA A 110 -17.46 -6.14 -6.60
N TYR A 111 -18.51 -6.67 -7.23
CA TYR A 111 -19.57 -7.47 -6.61
C TYR A 111 -20.19 -6.81 -5.36
N TYR A 112 -21.08 -5.83 -5.55
CA TYR A 112 -21.70 -5.08 -4.44
C TYR A 112 -20.67 -4.55 -3.44
N TRP A 113 -19.55 -4.01 -3.95
CA TRP A 113 -18.45 -3.51 -3.14
C TRP A 113 -17.85 -4.52 -2.14
N GLY A 114 -18.09 -5.83 -2.32
CA GLY A 114 -17.36 -6.84 -1.57
C GLY A 114 -15.88 -6.84 -1.92
N GLY A 115 -15.58 -6.48 -3.15
CA GLY A 115 -14.25 -6.31 -3.69
C GLY A 115 -13.66 -7.60 -4.26
N ALA A 116 -12.55 -7.46 -4.98
CA ALA A 116 -11.85 -8.57 -5.61
C ALA A 116 -10.37 -8.27 -5.78
N VAL A 117 -9.61 -9.31 -6.14
CA VAL A 117 -8.22 -9.20 -6.54
C VAL A 117 -8.01 -10.01 -7.82
N SER A 118 -7.25 -9.43 -8.73
CA SER A 118 -6.86 -10.06 -9.99
C SER A 118 -5.35 -10.18 -10.06
N THR A 119 -4.84 -11.32 -10.53
CA THR A 119 -3.42 -11.51 -10.80
C THR A 119 -3.17 -11.91 -12.25
N LYS A 120 -2.09 -11.39 -12.82
CA LYS A 120 -1.63 -11.74 -14.17
C LYS A 120 -0.12 -11.57 -14.28
N SER A 121 0.54 -12.52 -14.94
CA SER A 121 1.96 -12.37 -15.30
C SER A 121 2.16 -11.23 -16.30
N THR A 122 3.25 -10.47 -16.18
CA THR A 122 3.71 -9.51 -17.20
C THR A 122 4.02 -10.19 -18.52
N ASN A 123 4.24 -11.51 -18.51
CA ASN A 123 4.12 -12.32 -19.72
C ASN A 123 2.64 -12.64 -19.97
N PHE A 124 1.99 -11.76 -20.73
CA PHE A 124 0.56 -11.79 -21.02
C PHE A 124 0.05 -13.03 -21.77
N ALA A 125 0.93 -14.00 -22.08
CA ALA A 125 0.56 -15.30 -22.63
C ALA A 125 -0.28 -16.14 -21.65
N LYS A 126 -0.10 -15.96 -20.33
CA LYS A 126 -0.89 -16.66 -19.31
C LYS A 126 -2.23 -15.94 -19.05
N PRO A 127 -3.34 -16.69 -18.86
CA PRO A 127 -4.60 -16.09 -18.46
C PRO A 127 -4.50 -15.44 -17.08
N ALA A 128 -5.34 -14.44 -16.83
CA ALA A 128 -5.46 -13.83 -15.51
C ALA A 128 -6.26 -14.73 -14.58
N THR A 129 -5.90 -14.71 -13.30
CA THR A 129 -6.65 -15.35 -12.21
C THR A 129 -7.38 -14.26 -11.43
N HIS A 130 -8.58 -14.57 -10.94
CA HIS A 130 -9.44 -13.62 -10.24
C HIS A 130 -10.07 -14.29 -9.02
N THR A 131 -10.22 -13.55 -7.92
CA THR A 131 -11.03 -14.00 -6.80
C THR A 131 -12.49 -14.18 -7.23
N GLN A 132 -13.16 -15.18 -6.66
CA GLN A 132 -14.57 -15.46 -6.95
C GLN A 132 -15.49 -14.53 -6.15
N ASN A 133 -16.73 -14.37 -6.63
CA ASN A 133 -17.76 -13.64 -5.89
C ASN A 133 -18.12 -14.38 -4.59
N GLY A 134 -18.17 -13.66 -3.48
CA GLY A 134 -18.59 -14.18 -2.19
C GLY A 134 -20.12 -14.30 -2.05
N SER A 135 -20.56 -14.76 -0.87
CA SER A 135 -21.95 -14.60 -0.44
C SER A 135 -22.24 -13.14 -0.09
N LYS A 136 -23.52 -12.79 0.06
CA LYS A 136 -23.98 -11.45 0.48
C LYS A 136 -23.37 -10.93 1.80
N GLU A 137 -22.82 -11.82 2.62
CA GLU A 137 -22.16 -11.46 3.88
C GLU A 137 -20.81 -10.77 3.64
N TYR A 138 -20.28 -10.91 2.42
CA TYR A 138 -19.05 -10.29 1.97
C TYR A 138 -19.27 -9.00 1.18
N ASP A 139 -20.51 -8.54 1.02
CA ASP A 139 -20.82 -7.25 0.40
C ASP A 139 -20.26 -6.09 1.25
N ASP A 140 -19.98 -4.95 0.62
CA ASP A 140 -19.49 -3.71 1.26
C ASP A 140 -18.18 -3.85 2.09
N GLN A 141 -17.35 -4.85 1.81
CA GLN A 141 -16.10 -5.09 2.53
C GLN A 141 -14.87 -4.37 1.94
N PHE A 142 -14.95 -3.91 0.69
CA PHE A 142 -13.87 -3.23 -0.04
C PHE A 142 -12.57 -4.04 -0.17
N MET A 143 -12.64 -5.33 -0.50
CA MET A 143 -11.43 -6.12 -0.76
C MET A 143 -10.62 -5.55 -1.93
N GLY A 144 -9.30 -5.40 -1.75
CA GLY A 144 -8.43 -4.79 -2.75
C GLY A 144 -8.25 -3.28 -2.54
N TYR A 145 -8.63 -2.75 -1.38
CA TYR A 145 -8.42 -1.34 -1.03
C TYR A 145 -6.94 -0.97 -1.01
N SER A 146 -6.09 -1.86 -0.47
CA SER A 146 -4.64 -1.75 -0.50
C SER A 146 -4.03 -3.10 -0.88
N SER A 147 -2.83 -3.08 -1.47
CA SER A 147 -2.10 -4.30 -1.78
C SER A 147 -0.59 -4.11 -1.66
N ALA A 148 0.09 -5.14 -1.16
CA ALA A 148 1.54 -5.22 -1.09
C ALA A 148 1.98 -6.66 -1.34
N VAL A 149 3.21 -6.85 -1.81
CA VAL A 149 3.74 -8.17 -2.18
C VAL A 149 4.89 -8.59 -1.29
N GLY A 150 5.01 -9.90 -1.09
CA GLY A 150 6.11 -10.55 -0.38
C GLY A 150 5.85 -12.04 -0.28
N ASP A 151 6.89 -12.84 -0.11
CA ASP A 151 6.76 -14.28 0.17
C ASP A 151 6.22 -14.51 1.58
N PHE A 152 4.99 -15.02 1.69
CA PHE A 152 4.33 -15.30 2.96
C PHE A 152 4.26 -16.79 3.29
N ASN A 153 4.75 -17.67 2.42
CA ASN A 153 4.59 -19.11 2.53
C ASN A 153 5.91 -19.92 2.44
N GLY A 154 7.02 -19.26 2.06
CA GLY A 154 8.36 -19.82 2.00
C GLY A 154 8.74 -20.47 0.66
N ASP A 155 7.94 -20.31 -0.40
CA ASP A 155 8.21 -20.90 -1.71
C ASP A 155 9.11 -20.02 -2.60
N ASN A 156 9.54 -18.85 -2.12
CA ASN A 156 10.29 -17.81 -2.84
C ASN A 156 9.55 -17.19 -4.03
N ILE A 157 8.23 -17.35 -4.09
CA ILE A 157 7.35 -16.63 -5.02
C ILE A 157 6.69 -15.52 -4.22
N ASP A 158 6.67 -14.30 -4.77
CA ASP A 158 5.99 -13.21 -4.07
C ASP A 158 4.47 -13.43 -4.09
N ASP A 159 3.91 -13.56 -2.88
CA ASP A 159 2.49 -13.60 -2.57
C ASP A 159 1.92 -12.16 -2.47
N VAL A 160 0.63 -12.00 -2.19
CA VAL A 160 -0.02 -10.69 -2.04
C VAL A 160 -0.78 -10.56 -0.73
N ALA A 161 -0.52 -9.47 -0.01
CA ALA A 161 -1.30 -9.00 1.13
C ALA A 161 -2.35 -8.00 0.65
N VAL A 162 -3.61 -8.19 1.04
CA VAL A 162 -4.75 -7.43 0.51
C VAL A 162 -5.57 -6.85 1.64
N GLY A 163 -5.73 -5.52 1.63
CA GLY A 163 -6.54 -4.80 2.59
C GLY A 163 -8.04 -4.93 2.32
N VAL A 164 -8.79 -5.16 3.39
CA VAL A 164 -10.26 -5.25 3.39
C VAL A 164 -10.78 -4.48 4.62
N PRO A 165 -10.73 -3.13 4.59
CA PRO A 165 -10.92 -2.29 5.77
C PRO A 165 -12.32 -2.38 6.40
N ARG A 166 -13.33 -2.82 5.65
CA ARG A 166 -14.70 -3.03 6.15
C ARG A 166 -15.02 -4.50 6.41
N GLY A 167 -14.05 -5.39 6.22
CA GLY A 167 -14.19 -6.81 6.51
C GLY A 167 -14.34 -7.10 8.00
N ASN A 168 -14.81 -8.31 8.31
CA ASN A 168 -14.98 -8.81 9.67
C ASN A 168 -15.76 -7.84 10.59
N PHE A 169 -17.01 -7.54 10.24
CA PHE A 169 -17.88 -6.63 11.01
C PHE A 169 -17.26 -5.25 11.26
N LEU A 170 -16.64 -4.65 10.22
CA LEU A 170 -15.95 -3.35 10.29
C LEU A 170 -14.73 -3.30 11.21
N MET A 171 -14.26 -4.43 11.75
CA MET A 171 -12.95 -4.48 12.43
C MET A 171 -11.80 -4.25 11.45
N GLY A 172 -12.02 -4.54 10.16
CA GLY A 172 -11.00 -4.56 9.13
C GLY A 172 -10.20 -5.85 9.16
N LYS A 173 -9.74 -6.29 7.98
CA LYS A 173 -8.86 -7.44 7.84
C LYS A 173 -7.83 -7.23 6.73
N VAL A 174 -6.72 -7.95 6.82
CA VAL A 174 -5.75 -8.12 5.74
C VAL A 174 -5.73 -9.60 5.39
N VAL A 175 -5.90 -9.90 4.10
CA VAL A 175 -5.93 -11.26 3.59
C VAL A 175 -4.65 -11.53 2.81
N LEU A 176 -3.91 -12.56 3.19
CA LEU A 176 -2.73 -13.02 2.47
C LEU A 176 -3.15 -14.11 1.48
N TYR A 177 -2.79 -13.92 0.22
CA TYR A 177 -3.06 -14.83 -0.88
C TYR A 177 -1.78 -15.22 -1.57
N ASN A 178 -1.66 -16.46 -2.00
CA ASN A 178 -0.53 -16.85 -2.84
C ASN A 178 -0.63 -16.35 -4.28
N ASP A 179 0.36 -16.69 -5.11
CA ASP A 179 0.43 -16.39 -6.54
C ASP A 179 -0.81 -16.85 -7.36
N ARG A 180 -1.55 -17.84 -6.85
CA ARG A 180 -2.78 -18.38 -7.44
C ARG A 180 -4.08 -17.84 -6.81
N LEU A 181 -3.97 -16.86 -5.91
CA LEU A 181 -5.07 -16.30 -5.13
C LEU A 181 -5.73 -17.32 -4.17
N GLU A 182 -4.98 -18.29 -3.67
CA GLU A 182 -5.40 -19.19 -2.59
C GLU A 182 -5.13 -18.54 -1.24
N ASN A 183 -6.11 -18.56 -0.33
CA ASN A 183 -6.02 -17.90 0.97
C ASN A 183 -4.99 -18.60 1.87
N LEU A 184 -4.03 -17.85 2.40
CA LEU A 184 -2.99 -18.33 3.30
C LEU A 184 -3.33 -18.00 4.76
N VAL A 185 -3.46 -16.71 5.07
CA VAL A 185 -3.65 -16.19 6.44
C VAL A 185 -4.56 -14.97 6.40
N ASN A 186 -5.35 -14.77 7.46
CA ASN A 186 -6.17 -13.58 7.65
C ASN A 186 -5.76 -12.87 8.94
N LEU A 187 -5.29 -11.63 8.82
CA LEU A 187 -5.01 -10.73 9.94
C LEU A 187 -6.24 -9.85 10.19
N THR A 188 -6.56 -9.57 11.45
CA THR A 188 -7.79 -8.86 11.82
C THR A 188 -7.47 -7.69 12.74
N GLY A 189 -8.12 -6.55 12.52
CA GLY A 189 -8.01 -5.39 13.40
C GLY A 189 -8.67 -5.61 14.77
N ASP A 190 -8.30 -4.80 15.76
CA ASP A 190 -8.78 -4.93 17.15
C ASP A 190 -9.91 -3.94 17.50
N GLN A 191 -10.23 -2.99 16.61
CA GLN A 191 -11.21 -1.94 16.84
C GLN A 191 -12.10 -1.71 15.62
N MET A 192 -13.42 -1.75 15.84
CA MET A 192 -14.43 -1.47 14.81
C MET A 192 -14.27 -0.04 14.29
N GLY A 193 -14.34 0.13 12.98
CA GLY A 193 -14.29 1.45 12.33
C GLY A 193 -12.88 2.06 12.29
N SER A 194 -11.84 1.36 12.75
CA SER A 194 -10.45 1.84 12.70
C SER A 194 -9.86 1.84 11.28
N TYR A 195 -10.55 1.20 10.32
CA TYR A 195 -10.12 1.06 8.93
C TYR A 195 -8.83 0.23 8.79
N PHE A 196 -8.61 -0.76 9.65
CA PHE A 196 -7.46 -1.68 9.58
C PHE A 196 -7.35 -2.34 8.21
N GLY A 197 -6.20 -2.17 7.55
CA GLY A 197 -5.99 -2.58 6.15
C GLY A 197 -6.14 -1.43 5.15
N ALA A 198 -6.21 -0.17 5.62
CA ALA A 198 -6.24 1.01 4.76
C ALA A 198 -5.00 1.13 3.88
N SER A 199 -3.83 0.84 4.46
CA SER A 199 -2.52 0.88 3.82
C SER A 199 -1.70 -0.31 4.32
N ILE A 200 -0.85 -0.85 3.44
CA ILE A 200 -0.02 -2.02 3.74
C ILE A 200 1.36 -1.81 3.12
N ALA A 201 2.40 -2.09 3.90
CA ALA A 201 3.77 -2.21 3.40
C ALA A 201 4.39 -3.52 3.86
N VAL A 202 5.34 -4.02 3.09
CA VAL A 202 6.00 -5.31 3.33
C VAL A 202 7.51 -5.11 3.22
N ALA A 203 8.25 -5.57 4.23
CA ALA A 203 9.71 -5.48 4.28
C ALA A 203 10.29 -6.41 5.35
N ASP A 204 11.58 -6.71 5.26
CA ASP A 204 12.34 -7.36 6.34
C ASP A 204 12.80 -6.29 7.34
N LEU A 205 12.08 -6.14 8.46
CA LEU A 205 12.31 -5.08 9.45
C LEU A 205 13.30 -5.52 10.55
N ASN A 206 13.40 -6.83 10.79
CA ASN A 206 14.22 -7.41 11.84
C ASN A 206 15.53 -8.07 11.32
N GLY A 207 15.71 -8.15 10.00
CA GLY A 207 16.88 -8.69 9.33
C GLY A 207 16.92 -10.22 9.27
N ASP A 208 15.80 -10.92 9.47
CA ASP A 208 15.75 -12.38 9.44
C ASP A 208 15.53 -12.98 8.04
N LYS A 209 15.40 -12.12 7.02
CA LYS A 209 15.14 -12.43 5.60
C LYS A 209 13.72 -12.93 5.32
N LEU A 210 12.80 -12.77 6.27
CA LEU A 210 11.38 -13.00 6.08
C LEU A 210 10.67 -11.68 5.85
N HIS A 211 9.48 -11.73 5.25
CA HIS A 211 8.73 -10.51 4.92
C HIS A 211 7.74 -10.19 6.04
N ASP A 212 8.06 -9.14 6.79
CA ASP A 212 7.17 -8.58 7.81
C ASP A 212 6.11 -7.67 7.17
N ILE A 213 4.99 -7.50 7.87
CA ILE A 213 3.83 -6.75 7.35
C ILE A 213 3.53 -5.56 8.26
N ILE A 214 3.46 -4.38 7.66
CA ILE A 214 3.02 -3.14 8.29
C ILE A 214 1.60 -2.84 7.80
N VAL A 215 0.67 -2.61 8.73
CA VAL A 215 -0.73 -2.32 8.40
C VAL A 215 -1.19 -1.03 9.07
N GLY A 216 -1.73 -0.11 8.28
CA GLY A 216 -2.34 1.13 8.75
C GLY A 216 -3.81 0.97 9.17
N ALA A 217 -4.18 1.68 10.24
CA ALA A 217 -5.55 1.87 10.73
C ALA A 217 -5.74 3.35 11.10
N PRO A 218 -5.88 4.24 10.09
CA PRO A 218 -5.85 5.69 10.29
C PRO A 218 -7.02 6.24 11.10
N LEU A 219 -8.10 5.48 11.25
CA LEU A 219 -9.28 5.92 12.02
C LEU A 219 -9.30 5.33 13.44
N PHE A 220 -8.20 4.73 13.89
CA PHE A 220 -8.10 4.20 15.24
C PHE A 220 -8.28 5.29 16.30
N ILE A 221 -9.16 5.05 17.26
CA ILE A 221 -9.47 5.90 18.39
C ILE A 221 -8.72 5.39 19.61
N ASN A 222 -7.93 6.25 20.24
CA ASN A 222 -7.38 5.92 21.55
C ASN A 222 -8.50 5.95 22.58
N MET A 223 -8.55 4.93 23.44
CA MET A 223 -9.54 4.81 24.52
C MET A 223 -8.81 4.84 25.86
N GLU A 224 -7.96 5.84 26.06
CA GLU A 224 -7.24 6.02 27.32
C GLU A 224 -8.16 6.62 28.38
N THR A 225 -8.23 5.98 29.54
CA THR A 225 -8.91 6.54 30.71
C THR A 225 -7.94 7.49 31.41
N GLY A 226 -8.18 8.79 31.31
CA GLY A 226 -7.38 9.79 32.01
C GLY A 226 -7.48 9.64 33.53
N SER A 227 -6.54 10.22 34.27
CA SER A 227 -6.49 10.18 35.75
C SER A 227 -7.74 10.74 36.45
N ALA A 228 -8.61 11.45 35.71
CA ALA A 228 -9.90 11.97 36.17
C ALA A 228 -11.10 11.08 35.78
N GLY A 229 -10.88 9.88 35.24
CA GLY A 229 -11.94 8.99 34.74
C GLY A 229 -12.57 9.44 33.41
N VAL A 230 -12.07 10.51 32.79
CA VAL A 230 -12.51 10.96 31.47
C VAL A 230 -11.75 10.15 30.42
N GLN A 231 -12.49 9.38 29.63
CA GLN A 231 -11.95 8.66 28.49
C GLN A 231 -11.60 9.70 27.42
N SER A 232 -10.33 9.81 27.04
CA SER A 232 -9.97 10.51 25.81
C SER A 232 -10.44 9.62 24.67
N THR A 233 -11.27 10.15 23.76
CA THR A 233 -11.92 9.39 22.67
C THR A 233 -11.62 10.01 21.31
N TYR A 234 -10.41 10.48 21.12
CA TYR A 234 -10.01 11.09 19.86
C TYR A 234 -9.37 10.06 18.94
N GLU A 235 -9.67 10.15 17.65
CA GLU A 235 -8.93 9.47 16.61
C GLU A 235 -7.48 9.95 16.66
N ILE A 236 -6.55 9.01 16.68
CA ILE A 236 -5.12 9.29 16.58
C ILE A 236 -4.47 8.49 15.45
N GLY A 237 -5.15 7.45 14.96
CA GLY A 237 -4.58 6.48 14.04
C GLY A 237 -3.63 5.51 14.73
N ARG A 238 -3.37 4.37 14.08
CA ARG A 238 -2.48 3.33 14.56
C ARG A 238 -1.84 2.59 13.39
N VAL A 239 -0.63 2.11 13.60
CA VAL A 239 0.06 1.15 12.73
C VAL A 239 0.31 -0.15 13.49
N TYR A 240 0.15 -1.27 12.82
CA TYR A 240 0.43 -2.61 13.32
C TYR A 240 1.61 -3.20 12.55
N VAL A 241 2.55 -3.81 13.26
CA VAL A 241 3.70 -4.48 12.66
C VAL A 241 3.67 -5.94 13.06
N TYR A 242 3.49 -6.80 12.06
CA TYR A 242 3.46 -8.25 12.19
C TYR A 242 4.78 -8.80 11.69
N PHE A 243 5.52 -9.46 12.58
CA PHE A 243 6.74 -10.17 12.20
C PHE A 243 6.41 -11.57 11.71
N GLN A 244 7.01 -11.97 10.59
CA GLN A 244 6.83 -13.32 10.08
C GLN A 244 7.73 -14.29 10.85
N SER A 245 7.17 -15.40 11.32
CA SER A 245 7.95 -16.46 11.97
C SER A 245 8.64 -17.36 10.92
N PRO A 246 9.69 -18.12 11.29
CA PRO A 246 10.29 -19.13 10.41
C PRO A 246 9.33 -20.24 9.94
N THR A 247 8.15 -20.37 10.57
CA THR A 247 7.09 -21.28 10.12
C THR A 247 6.05 -20.58 9.25
N HIS A 248 6.34 -19.36 8.78
CA HIS A 248 5.48 -18.54 7.94
C HIS A 248 4.13 -18.22 8.59
N THR A 249 4.15 -18.00 9.90
CA THR A 249 2.99 -17.57 10.69
C THR A 249 3.22 -16.17 11.26
N PHE A 250 2.14 -15.49 11.61
CA PHE A 250 2.20 -14.14 12.18
C PHE A 250 1.63 -14.18 13.60
N ASP A 251 2.46 -13.79 14.56
CA ASP A 251 2.06 -13.68 15.96
C ASP A 251 1.37 -12.34 16.24
N LYS A 252 1.14 -12.03 17.52
CA LYS A 252 0.55 -10.75 17.93
C LYS A 252 1.40 -9.57 17.43
N PRO A 253 0.79 -8.54 16.82
CA PRO A 253 1.55 -7.42 16.28
C PRO A 253 2.10 -6.51 17.37
N VAL A 254 3.18 -5.82 17.04
CA VAL A 254 3.59 -4.58 17.73
C VAL A 254 2.71 -3.44 17.24
N THR A 255 2.18 -2.63 18.16
CA THR A 255 1.26 -1.53 17.82
C THR A 255 1.89 -0.18 18.10
N ILE A 256 1.87 0.73 17.12
CA ILE A 256 2.33 2.10 17.27
C ILE A 256 1.13 3.03 17.12
N ASN A 257 0.82 3.75 18.20
CA ASN A 257 -0.24 4.76 18.24
C ASN A 257 0.24 6.06 17.59
N GLY A 258 -0.67 6.79 16.96
CA GLY A 258 -0.40 8.14 16.49
C GLY A 258 -0.14 9.13 17.63
N HIS A 259 0.56 10.21 17.30
CA HIS A 259 1.12 11.14 18.27
C HIS A 259 0.23 12.37 18.53
N ARG A 260 -0.75 12.63 17.66
CA ARG A 260 -1.70 13.74 17.79
C ARG A 260 -3.11 13.33 17.40
N GLU A 261 -4.08 14.00 18.01
CA GLU A 261 -5.50 13.86 17.71
C GLU A 261 -5.81 14.35 16.28
N TRP A 262 -6.64 13.57 15.58
CA TRP A 262 -7.10 13.77 14.22
C TRP A 262 -5.99 13.77 13.15
N GLY A 263 -4.81 13.25 13.49
CA GLY A 263 -3.66 13.21 12.58
C GLY A 263 -3.80 12.16 11.48
N ARG A 264 -4.70 11.17 11.65
CA ARG A 264 -4.83 10.00 10.77
C ARG A 264 -3.51 9.26 10.60
N PHE A 265 -2.80 9.02 11.69
CA PHE A 265 -1.52 8.30 11.65
C PHE A 265 -1.71 6.87 11.10
N GLY A 266 -0.88 6.48 10.13
CA GLY A 266 -1.07 5.23 9.40
C GLY A 266 -2.00 5.37 8.19
N TYR A 267 -2.22 6.60 7.70
CA TYR A 267 -2.97 6.84 6.48
C TYR A 267 -2.32 6.15 5.28
N ASP A 268 -1.00 6.30 5.17
CA ASP A 268 -0.17 5.56 4.23
C ASP A 268 1.11 5.10 4.92
N VAL A 269 1.65 3.97 4.47
CA VAL A 269 2.86 3.34 5.03
C VAL A 269 3.74 2.85 3.89
N ALA A 270 5.06 3.02 4.03
CA ALA A 270 6.00 2.52 3.03
C ALA A 270 7.29 2.02 3.68
N ALA A 271 7.85 0.96 3.09
CA ALA A 271 9.22 0.55 3.37
C ALA A 271 10.20 1.57 2.78
N ALA A 272 11.19 1.97 3.57
CA ALA A 272 12.13 3.02 3.21
C ALA A 272 13.54 2.51 2.89
N GLY A 273 13.81 1.22 3.07
CA GLY A 273 15.17 0.67 3.04
C GLY A 273 15.94 1.00 4.32
N ASP A 274 17.25 0.76 4.34
CA ASP A 274 18.12 1.07 5.47
C ASP A 274 18.56 2.56 5.40
N LEU A 275 17.78 3.47 5.99
CA LEU A 275 18.00 4.92 5.91
C LEU A 275 19.20 5.36 6.76
N ASN A 276 19.48 4.65 7.84
CA ASN A 276 20.53 5.00 8.80
C ASN A 276 21.81 4.16 8.63
N GLN A 277 21.81 3.18 7.73
CA GLN A 277 22.89 2.21 7.48
C GLN A 277 23.33 1.44 8.73
N ASP A 278 22.38 1.11 9.62
CA ASP A 278 22.68 0.39 10.86
C ASP A 278 22.79 -1.13 10.69
N GLY A 279 22.60 -1.64 9.47
CA GLY A 279 22.84 -3.03 9.08
C GLY A 279 24.20 -3.60 9.54
N TYR A 280 24.17 -4.79 10.14
CA TYR A 280 25.34 -5.44 10.74
C TYR A 280 26.30 -5.98 9.67
N ASN A 281 27.31 -5.18 9.31
CA ASN A 281 28.71 -5.57 9.04
C ASN A 281 29.57 -4.37 8.53
N GLY A 282 29.42 -3.19 9.13
CA GLY A 282 30.45 -2.13 9.15
C GLY A 282 31.01 -1.62 7.81
N ARG A 283 30.38 -1.93 6.67
CA ARG A 283 30.81 -1.52 5.31
C ARG A 283 29.64 -1.41 4.33
N CYS A 284 28.55 -0.72 4.69
CA CYS A 284 27.72 -0.05 3.69
C CYS A 284 28.30 1.33 3.32
N SER A 285 29.62 1.51 3.41
CA SER A 285 30.26 2.70 2.88
C SER A 285 30.46 2.56 1.37
N LYS A 286 29.72 3.40 0.64
CA LYS A 286 29.98 3.91 -0.72
C LYS A 286 29.53 3.01 -1.87
N SER A 287 28.58 3.55 -2.65
CA SER A 287 28.43 3.32 -4.09
C SER A 287 28.60 1.87 -4.55
N TYR A 288 27.67 0.99 -4.20
CA TYR A 288 27.58 -0.30 -4.88
C TYR A 288 26.54 -0.20 -5.99
N SER A 289 27.01 -0.01 -7.22
CA SER A 289 26.18 -0.13 -8.41
C SER A 289 25.58 -1.53 -8.47
N ILE A 290 24.33 -1.61 -8.92
CA ILE A 290 23.47 -2.79 -8.85
C ILE A 290 23.89 -3.93 -9.81
N LEU A 291 25.11 -3.89 -10.36
CA LEU A 291 25.61 -4.77 -11.42
C LEU A 291 26.72 -5.74 -11.00
N GLN A 292 27.15 -5.78 -9.74
CA GLN A 292 28.12 -6.79 -9.27
C GLN A 292 27.66 -7.48 -7.98
N TYR A 293 26.54 -8.19 -8.07
CA TYR A 293 26.09 -9.14 -7.06
C TYR A 293 26.95 -10.42 -7.12
N ASN A 294 28.21 -10.34 -6.71
CA ASN A 294 29.05 -11.54 -6.53
C ASN A 294 28.60 -12.30 -5.28
N ALA A 295 28.59 -13.63 -5.35
CA ALA A 295 28.09 -14.61 -4.37
C ALA A 295 28.72 -14.58 -2.95
N ARG A 296 29.41 -13.51 -2.57
CA ARG A 296 30.02 -13.25 -1.25
C ARG A 296 29.12 -12.47 -0.28
N ALA A 297 27.96 -11.98 -0.73
CA ALA A 297 27.03 -11.16 0.08
C ALA A 297 26.08 -11.96 1.00
N LYS A 298 26.34 -13.25 1.27
CA LYS A 298 25.40 -14.13 1.99
C LYS A 298 25.15 -13.78 3.46
N ASN A 299 25.95 -12.90 4.08
CA ASN A 299 25.93 -12.56 5.51
C ASN A 299 25.63 -11.08 5.82
N TYR A 300 25.08 -10.31 4.88
CA TYR A 300 24.61 -8.95 5.18
C TYR A 300 23.16 -9.01 5.66
N MET A 301 22.93 -8.44 6.85
CA MET A 301 21.63 -8.29 7.48
C MET A 301 21.22 -6.82 7.31
N PHE A 302 20.25 -6.56 6.45
CA PHE A 302 19.75 -5.21 6.18
C PHE A 302 18.51 -5.01 7.06
N LEU A 303 18.57 -4.05 7.97
CA LEU A 303 17.43 -3.65 8.76
C LEU A 303 16.66 -2.63 7.93
N THR A 304 15.44 -2.96 7.53
CA THR A 304 14.63 -2.02 6.76
C THR A 304 13.93 -1.05 7.71
N ASP A 305 14.07 0.23 7.44
CA ASP A 305 13.31 1.29 8.07
C ASP A 305 11.98 1.48 7.33
N PHE A 306 11.02 2.13 7.97
CA PHE A 306 9.73 2.44 7.36
C PHE A 306 9.25 3.84 7.72
N VAL A 307 8.40 4.37 6.86
CA VAL A 307 7.79 5.69 7.02
C VAL A 307 6.29 5.56 7.16
N VAL A 308 5.71 6.45 7.97
CA VAL A 308 4.27 6.52 8.22
C VAL A 308 3.76 7.93 7.97
N GLY A 309 2.78 8.03 7.08
CA GLY A 309 2.07 9.26 6.78
C GLY A 309 0.98 9.58 7.80
N ALA A 310 0.88 10.86 8.15
CA ALA A 310 -0.17 11.44 8.99
C ALA A 310 -0.61 12.78 8.38
N PRO A 311 -1.42 12.75 7.30
CA PRO A 311 -1.69 13.93 6.47
C PRO A 311 -2.41 15.06 7.21
N LEU A 312 -3.11 14.77 8.30
CA LEU A 312 -3.84 15.78 9.08
C LEU A 312 -3.12 16.14 10.38
N ASP A 313 -1.88 15.69 10.54
CA ASP A 313 -1.02 16.10 11.64
C ASP A 313 -0.45 17.52 11.38
N GLY A 314 0.42 17.99 12.26
CA GLY A 314 0.92 19.37 12.31
C GLY A 314 0.25 20.19 13.41
N LEU A 315 0.88 21.30 13.81
CA LEU A 315 0.32 22.22 14.82
C LEU A 315 -0.99 22.87 14.34
N ASP A 316 -1.17 22.99 13.03
CA ASP A 316 -2.38 23.51 12.40
C ASP A 316 -3.41 22.43 12.03
N ARG A 317 -3.12 21.15 12.30
CA ARG A 317 -3.95 19.98 11.94
C ARG A 317 -4.27 19.88 10.44
N LYS A 318 -3.41 20.43 9.59
CA LYS A 318 -3.64 20.51 8.15
C LYS A 318 -2.40 20.24 7.33
N SER A 319 -1.23 20.71 7.74
CA SER A 319 -0.06 20.56 6.88
C SER A 319 0.42 19.14 6.76
N GLY A 320 0.12 18.27 7.73
CA GLY A 320 0.52 16.88 7.73
C GLY A 320 1.95 16.65 8.22
N ALA A 321 2.26 15.38 8.44
CA ALA A 321 3.57 14.93 8.89
C ALA A 321 3.91 13.55 8.32
N VAL A 322 5.21 13.27 8.27
CA VAL A 322 5.77 11.94 8.01
C VAL A 322 6.67 11.56 9.17
N TYR A 323 6.47 10.35 9.69
CA TYR A 323 7.26 9.78 10.78
C TYR A 323 8.16 8.68 10.25
N ILE A 324 9.42 8.68 10.70
CA ILE A 324 10.43 7.69 10.32
C ILE A 324 10.68 6.76 11.51
N TYR A 325 10.55 5.46 11.28
CA TYR A 325 10.79 4.41 12.27
C TYR A 325 11.89 3.49 11.78
N ASN A 326 12.79 3.12 12.69
CA ASN A 326 13.91 2.27 12.34
C ASN A 326 13.65 0.79 12.63
N GLY A 327 14.10 -0.05 11.70
CA GLY A 327 14.21 -1.49 11.91
C GLY A 327 15.17 -1.82 13.05
N ALA A 328 15.03 -3.01 13.63
CA ALA A 328 15.92 -3.48 14.67
C ALA A 328 15.96 -5.00 14.70
N LYS A 329 17.10 -5.59 15.07
CA LYS A 329 17.25 -7.07 15.14
C LYS A 329 16.14 -7.79 15.94
N ASN A 330 15.60 -7.14 16.96
CA ASN A 330 14.55 -7.71 17.82
C ASN A 330 13.16 -7.13 17.51
N GLY A 331 12.95 -6.61 16.29
CA GLY A 331 11.69 -6.04 15.82
C GLY A 331 11.88 -4.65 15.22
N ILE A 332 11.38 -3.62 15.89
CA ILE A 332 11.48 -2.22 15.46
C ILE A 332 11.75 -1.32 16.66
N ARG A 333 12.24 -0.10 16.40
CA ARG A 333 12.26 0.97 17.41
C ARG A 333 10.88 1.63 17.44
N GLU A 334 10.09 1.35 18.48
CA GLU A 334 8.71 1.87 18.61
C GLU A 334 8.62 3.40 18.69
N LYS A 335 9.70 4.07 19.09
CA LYS A 335 9.80 5.53 19.02
C LYS A 335 10.41 5.94 17.69
N TYR A 336 9.71 6.81 16.96
CA TYR A 336 10.23 7.40 15.73
C TYR A 336 11.58 8.08 15.98
N SER A 337 12.49 7.96 15.01
CA SER A 337 13.80 8.63 15.05
C SER A 337 13.73 10.06 14.52
N GLN A 338 12.79 10.31 13.59
CA GLN A 338 12.57 11.61 12.99
C GLN A 338 11.09 11.81 12.64
N VAL A 339 10.66 13.07 12.70
CA VAL A 339 9.37 13.51 12.16
C VAL A 339 9.61 14.72 11.27
N ILE A 340 8.95 14.76 10.12
CA ILE A 340 9.03 15.83 9.14
C ILE A 340 7.63 16.43 9.03
N TYR A 341 7.48 17.68 9.44
CA TYR A 341 6.21 18.39 9.34
C TYR A 341 6.11 19.14 8.01
N GLY A 342 4.96 19.08 7.35
CA GLY A 342 4.76 19.78 6.08
C GLY A 342 5.12 21.28 6.17
N GLN A 343 4.75 21.95 7.27
CA GLN A 343 5.08 23.39 7.46
C GLN A 343 6.58 23.69 7.41
N SER A 344 7.43 22.72 7.75
CA SER A 344 8.88 22.89 7.76
C SER A 344 9.51 22.85 6.37
N ILE A 345 8.80 22.28 5.39
CA ILE A 345 9.24 22.19 3.99
C ILE A 345 8.79 23.44 3.23
N GLN A 346 7.49 23.77 3.30
CA GLN A 346 6.92 24.90 2.60
C GLN A 346 5.68 25.43 3.33
N THR A 347 5.53 26.75 3.37
CA THR A 347 4.32 27.40 3.88
C THR A 347 3.12 27.12 2.98
N GLY A 348 1.99 26.74 3.57
CA GLY A 348 0.74 26.50 2.83
C GLY A 348 0.63 25.11 2.20
N ILE A 349 1.57 24.19 2.47
CA ILE A 349 1.34 22.77 2.18
C ILE A 349 0.23 22.26 3.11
N GLU A 350 -0.70 21.50 2.55
CA GLU A 350 -1.76 20.80 3.27
C GLU A 350 -1.64 19.31 2.94
N THR A 351 -1.99 18.41 3.85
CA THR A 351 -2.03 16.96 3.66
C THR A 351 -0.68 16.28 3.37
N PHE A 352 0.44 16.83 3.81
CA PHE A 352 1.75 16.20 3.65
C PHE A 352 1.82 14.83 4.33
N GLY A 353 2.26 13.80 3.61
CA GLY A 353 2.21 12.41 4.09
C GLY A 353 0.90 11.71 3.74
N PHE A 354 0.13 12.25 2.79
CA PHE A 354 -1.06 11.59 2.23
C PHE A 354 -0.68 10.35 1.43
N SER A 355 0.45 10.41 0.73
CA SER A 355 1.11 9.25 0.13
C SER A 355 2.59 9.26 0.50
N VAL A 356 3.17 8.09 0.72
CA VAL A 356 4.59 7.91 1.02
C VAL A 356 5.17 6.78 0.17
N SER A 357 6.44 6.91 -0.20
CA SER A 357 7.18 5.87 -0.93
C SER A 357 8.66 5.93 -0.56
N GLY A 358 9.39 4.84 -0.68
CA GLY A 358 10.80 4.80 -0.30
C GLY A 358 11.56 3.64 -0.94
N GLY A 359 12.80 3.44 -0.47
CA GLY A 359 13.63 2.30 -0.87
C GLY A 359 14.46 2.51 -2.14
N ARG A 360 14.54 3.75 -2.67
CA ARG A 360 15.38 4.07 -3.84
C ARG A 360 16.29 5.25 -3.56
N ASP A 361 17.59 5.06 -3.76
CA ASP A 361 18.57 6.14 -3.80
C ASP A 361 18.43 6.91 -5.11
N VAL A 362 18.07 8.19 -5.02
CA VAL A 362 17.68 9.04 -6.16
C VAL A 362 18.79 10.03 -6.51
N ASP A 363 19.55 10.47 -5.52
CA ASP A 363 20.68 11.39 -5.66
C ASP A 363 22.04 10.66 -5.73
N ASN A 364 22.03 9.32 -5.70
CA ASN A 364 23.19 8.43 -5.72
C ASN A 364 24.16 8.68 -4.57
N ASN A 365 23.65 9.11 -3.40
CA ASN A 365 24.47 9.39 -2.23
C ASN A 365 24.80 8.12 -1.40
N GLY A 366 24.21 6.97 -1.75
CA GLY A 366 24.36 5.69 -1.08
C GLY A 366 23.33 5.41 0.02
N TYR A 367 22.36 6.30 0.23
CA TYR A 367 21.23 6.15 1.14
C TYR A 367 19.94 6.08 0.32
N PRO A 368 19.00 5.18 0.66
CA PRO A 368 17.70 5.21 0.02
C PRO A 368 16.99 6.53 0.37
N GLY A 369 16.39 7.17 -0.62
CA GLY A 369 15.53 8.33 -0.44
C GLY A 369 14.09 7.93 -0.13
N THR A 370 13.33 8.89 0.40
CA THR A 370 11.89 8.76 0.65
C THR A 370 11.14 9.91 0.00
N TYR A 371 9.91 9.64 -0.42
CA TYR A 371 9.01 10.62 -1.00
C TYR A 371 7.78 10.73 -0.12
N ALA A 372 7.26 11.95 0.03
CA ALA A 372 5.89 12.11 0.49
C ALA A 372 5.13 13.14 -0.33
N GLY A 373 3.90 12.75 -0.67
CA GLY A 373 2.96 13.61 -1.35
C GLY A 373 1.96 14.24 -0.41
N ASN A 374 1.37 15.31 -0.92
CA ASN A 374 0.08 15.80 -0.51
C ASN A 374 -0.99 15.51 -1.57
N ALA A 375 -2.26 15.74 -1.23
CA ALA A 375 -3.38 15.50 -2.14
C ALA A 375 -3.27 16.26 -3.48
N ASP A 376 -2.52 17.38 -3.52
CA ASP A 376 -2.34 18.21 -4.71
C ASP A 376 -1.01 17.98 -5.45
N ASN A 377 0.01 17.37 -4.83
CA ASN A 377 1.33 17.16 -5.47
C ASN A 377 2.24 16.17 -4.71
N SER A 378 3.30 15.68 -5.35
CA SER A 378 4.33 14.85 -4.69
C SER A 378 5.65 15.62 -4.51
N ALA A 379 6.25 15.60 -3.30
CA ALA A 379 7.55 16.22 -3.04
C ALA A 379 8.61 15.17 -2.63
N PRO A 380 9.83 15.20 -3.20
CA PRO A 380 10.96 14.42 -2.69
C PRO A 380 11.43 14.96 -1.34
N ILE A 381 11.93 14.08 -0.47
CA ILE A 381 12.42 14.45 0.88
C ILE A 381 13.79 13.87 1.16
#